data_AF-A0A3Q3WE03-F1
#
_entry.id   AF-A0A3Q3WE03-F1
#
_cell.length_a   1.000
_cell.length_b   1.000
_cell.length_c   1.000
_cell.angle_alpha   90.00
_cell.angle_beta   90.00
_cell.angle_gamma   90.00
#
_symmetry.space_group_name_H-M   'P 1'
#
loop_
_entity.id
_entity.type
_entity.pdbx_description
1 polymer ?
#
loop_
_entity_poly.entity_id
_entity_poly.type
_entity_poly.pdbx_seq_one_letter_code
_entity_poly.pdbx_strand_id
1 'polypeptide(L)'
;MSSALQRPVCFFGVQVKLTLTGRNAFFCGVRSTFKRGVLGHGSPNVHVLLCHCDSPHGETLPPPGQPAAHSRRVSYVTGNLFSCPEGDALAHCISEDCRMGAGIAVTFKQKFKGVQELKEQKKLTGQCAVLKRGERFVYYLITKKKANHKPTYDSLKQSLEDMRSHCVRNRVTRISMPRIGCGLDRLHWNRVSVILEQVFRHTDISITVYSLPERAETTVMNENARR
;
A
#
# COMPACT_ATOMS: atom_id res chain seq x y z
N MET A 1 41.48 19.41 -33.02
CA MET A 1 41.47 18.35 -31.99
C MET A 1 40.49 18.83 -30.91
N SER A 2 39.19 18.54 -31.02
CA SER A 2 38.50 17.37 -30.42
C SER A 2 38.82 17.25 -28.91
N SER A 3 37.90 17.22 -27.94
CA SER A 3 36.55 16.66 -27.98
C SER A 3 35.72 17.08 -26.75
N ALA A 4 34.40 17.02 -26.94
CA ALA A 4 33.28 16.90 -26.00
C ALA A 4 33.53 16.47 -24.54
N LEU A 5 32.88 17.17 -23.60
CA LEU A 5 32.50 16.62 -22.30
C LEU A 5 31.08 16.03 -22.37
N GLN A 6 31.02 14.69 -22.33
CA GLN A 6 29.82 13.88 -22.13
C GLN A 6 29.80 13.41 -20.65
N ARG A 7 28.65 13.48 -19.98
CA ARG A 7 28.41 12.90 -18.63
C ARG A 7 28.46 11.35 -18.66
N PRO A 8 28.74 10.68 -17.52
CA PRO A 8 27.67 9.88 -16.88
C PRO A 8 27.72 9.83 -15.33
N VAL A 9 26.58 10.00 -14.64
CA VAL A 9 25.73 8.96 -14.02
C VAL A 9 26.45 8.06 -13.00
N CYS A 10 26.40 8.41 -11.70
CA CYS A 10 26.80 7.51 -10.63
C CYS A 10 25.67 6.51 -10.33
N PHE A 11 25.87 5.26 -10.78
CA PHE A 11 25.22 4.08 -10.23
C PHE A 11 25.77 3.81 -8.83
N PHE A 12 24.92 3.81 -7.80
CA PHE A 12 25.21 3.10 -6.55
C PHE A 12 24.39 1.81 -6.53
N GLY A 13 24.97 0.75 -7.09
CA GLY A 13 24.53 -0.62 -6.84
C GLY A 13 25.00 -1.05 -5.46
N VAL A 14 24.07 -1.39 -4.57
CA VAL A 14 24.39 -2.11 -3.34
C VAL A 14 24.40 -3.60 -3.68
N GLN A 15 25.58 -4.20 -3.69
CA GLN A 15 25.77 -5.63 -3.86
C GLN A 15 25.68 -6.29 -2.47
N VAL A 16 24.57 -6.97 -2.18
CA VAL A 16 24.40 -7.75 -0.94
C VAL A 16 25.12 -9.08 -1.12
N LYS A 17 26.23 -9.28 -0.38
CA LYS A 17 26.90 -10.58 -0.29
C LYS A 17 26.28 -11.36 0.86
N LEU A 18 25.41 -12.31 0.54
CA LEU A 18 24.84 -13.26 1.50
C LEU A 18 25.77 -14.47 1.59
N THR A 19 26.50 -14.61 2.69
CA THR A 19 27.22 -15.86 3.00
C THR A 19 26.41 -16.59 4.07
N LEU A 20 25.76 -17.69 3.67
CA LEU A 20 25.09 -18.62 4.58
C LEU A 20 26.07 -19.72 4.96
N THR A 21 26.53 -19.73 6.21
CA THR A 21 27.00 -20.94 6.87
C THR A 21 26.26 -21.06 8.20
N GLY A 22 25.65 -22.23 8.38
CA GLY A 22 24.62 -22.46 9.38
C GLY A 22 25.11 -22.59 10.82
N ARG A 23 24.07 -22.65 11.66
CA ARG A 23 24.01 -22.96 13.10
C ARG A 23 24.29 -21.80 14.06
N ASN A 24 23.22 -21.52 14.82
CA ASN A 24 23.09 -20.74 16.03
C ASN A 24 22.84 -19.23 15.91
N ALA A 25 21.67 -18.88 16.44
CA ALA A 25 21.24 -17.56 16.83
C ALA A 25 22.22 -16.91 17.81
N PHE A 26 22.34 -15.59 17.76
CA PHE A 26 21.83 -14.68 18.79
C PHE A 26 22.23 -13.24 18.43
N PHE A 27 21.25 -12.34 18.41
CA PHE A 27 21.46 -10.89 18.44
C PHE A 27 21.96 -10.50 19.84
N CYS A 28 23.08 -9.79 19.95
CA CYS A 28 23.33 -8.93 21.11
C CYS A 28 24.44 -7.89 20.85
N GLY A 29 24.10 -6.61 21.02
CA GLY A 29 24.98 -5.61 21.60
C GLY A 29 26.06 -4.99 20.71
N VAL A 30 25.76 -3.84 20.11
CA VAL A 30 26.80 -2.84 19.83
C VAL A 30 27.28 -2.28 21.17
N ARG A 31 28.37 -2.84 21.72
CA ARG A 31 29.17 -2.20 22.76
C ARG A 31 30.40 -1.59 22.10
N SER A 32 30.40 -0.27 21.99
CA SER A 32 31.60 0.50 21.66
C SER A 32 32.55 0.45 22.85
N THR A 33 33.62 -0.35 22.78
CA THR A 33 34.74 -0.27 23.73
C THR A 33 35.78 0.67 23.16
N PHE A 34 35.83 1.85 23.77
CA PHE A 34 36.82 2.90 23.54
C PHE A 34 38.12 2.60 24.32
N LYS A 35 39.23 2.53 23.57
CA LYS A 35 40.67 2.71 23.90
C LYS A 35 41.22 2.30 25.28
N ARG A 36 42.40 1.66 25.24
CA ARG A 36 43.59 2.17 25.95
C ARG A 36 44.90 1.62 25.35
N GLY A 37 45.61 2.49 24.61
CA GLY A 37 47.04 2.40 24.39
C GLY A 37 47.72 3.39 25.33
N VAL A 38 48.73 2.93 26.07
CA VAL A 38 49.44 3.68 27.11
C VAL A 38 50.39 4.71 26.49
N LEU A 39 50.39 5.90 27.07
CA LEU A 39 51.24 7.06 26.77
C LEU A 39 52.66 6.88 27.34
N GLY A 40 53.65 7.40 26.62
CA GLY A 40 54.95 7.78 27.14
C GLY A 40 55.26 9.24 26.77
N HIS A 41 55.19 10.10 27.78
CA HIS A 41 55.87 11.38 28.02
C HIS A 41 55.99 12.48 26.94
N GLY A 42 55.54 13.70 27.30
CA GLY A 42 56.08 14.96 26.80
C GLY A 42 55.05 16.00 26.36
N SER A 43 54.62 16.87 27.27
CA SER A 43 53.98 18.18 26.98
C SER A 43 55.05 19.29 27.04
N PRO A 44 54.82 20.54 26.58
CA PRO A 44 53.53 21.16 26.21
C PRO A 44 53.52 21.93 24.86
N ASN A 45 52.36 22.53 24.56
CA ASN A 45 51.99 23.42 23.44
C ASN A 45 51.48 22.75 22.16
N VAL A 46 50.25 22.24 22.25
CA VAL A 46 49.41 21.87 21.11
C VAL A 46 48.47 23.04 20.80
N HIS A 47 48.69 23.72 19.67
CA HIS A 47 47.66 24.54 19.04
C HIS A 47 46.65 23.57 18.39
N VAL A 48 45.57 23.23 19.12
CA VAL A 48 44.49 22.40 18.59
C VAL A 48 43.61 23.29 17.72
N LEU A 49 43.77 23.22 16.41
CA LEU A 49 42.79 23.78 15.47
C LEU A 49 41.59 22.83 15.43
N LEU A 50 40.59 23.10 16.26
CA LEU A 50 39.28 22.45 16.18
C LEU A 50 38.55 22.96 14.93
N CYS A 51 38.62 22.21 13.84
CA CYS A 51 37.68 22.38 12.73
C CYS A 51 36.26 22.15 13.26
N HIS A 52 35.51 23.25 13.43
CA HIS A 52 34.07 23.19 13.64
C HIS A 52 33.43 22.76 12.32
N CYS A 53 32.89 21.56 12.30
CA CYS A 53 31.94 21.15 11.28
C CYS A 53 30.57 21.71 11.67
N ASP A 54 30.25 22.93 11.25
CA ASP A 54 28.88 23.43 11.22
C ASP A 54 28.03 22.49 10.36
N SER A 55 27.21 21.66 11.01
CA SER A 55 26.16 20.86 10.37
C SER A 55 24.85 21.64 10.44
N PRO A 56 24.28 22.13 9.32
CA PRO A 56 22.99 22.78 9.34
C PRO A 56 21.90 21.72 9.10
N HIS A 57 21.67 20.84 10.08
CA HIS A 57 20.50 19.99 10.09
C HIS A 57 19.91 19.94 11.50
N GLY A 58 19.21 21.03 11.85
CA GLY A 58 18.18 20.99 12.87
C GLY A 58 16.99 20.19 12.34
N GLU A 59 17.08 18.86 12.39
CA GLU A 59 15.88 18.03 12.40
C GLU A 59 15.33 18.04 13.81
N THR A 60 14.32 18.89 14.03
CA THR A 60 13.54 18.92 15.26
C THR A 60 12.86 17.57 15.43
N LEU A 61 13.40 16.75 16.33
CA LEU A 61 12.74 15.55 16.82
C LEU A 61 11.37 15.95 17.41
N PRO A 62 10.27 15.30 17.01
CA PRO A 62 8.98 15.57 17.63
C PRO A 62 9.01 15.13 19.10
N PRO A 63 8.35 15.87 20.01
CA PRO A 63 8.38 15.58 21.44
C PRO A 63 7.75 14.20 21.75
N PRO A 64 8.34 13.41 22.67
CA PRO A 64 7.77 12.15 23.10
C PRO A 64 6.58 12.45 24.01
N GLY A 65 5.36 12.21 23.52
CA GLY A 65 4.16 12.33 24.36
C GLY A 65 2.87 12.81 23.69
N GLN A 66 2.83 13.02 22.38
CA GLN A 66 1.55 13.22 21.70
C GLN A 66 1.06 11.89 21.12
N PRO A 67 -0.10 11.37 21.53
CA PRO A 67 -0.74 10.34 20.72
C PRO A 67 -1.03 10.99 19.37
N ALA A 68 -0.36 10.55 18.32
CA ALA A 68 -0.76 10.89 16.96
C ALA A 68 -2.27 10.65 16.90
N ALA A 69 -3.03 11.73 16.70
CA ALA A 69 -4.49 11.67 16.67
C ALA A 69 -4.86 10.49 15.79
N HIS A 70 -5.54 9.51 16.38
CA HIS A 70 -5.96 8.28 15.70
C HIS A 70 -7.13 8.67 14.79
N SER A 71 -6.77 9.40 13.73
CA SER A 71 -7.68 9.83 12.70
C SER A 71 -8.12 8.56 12.00
N ARG A 72 -9.43 8.28 12.05
CA ARG A 72 -10.02 7.21 11.25
C ARG A 72 -9.65 7.47 9.79
N ARG A 73 -8.70 6.70 9.27
CA ARG A 73 -8.19 6.83 7.90
C ARG A 73 -9.15 6.27 6.85
N VAL A 74 -10.29 5.75 7.27
CA VAL A 74 -11.37 5.25 6.40
C VAL A 74 -12.51 6.25 6.41
N SER A 75 -12.77 6.86 5.26
CA SER A 75 -13.91 7.75 5.02
C SER A 75 -14.96 7.03 4.17
N TYR A 76 -16.21 7.48 4.26
CA TYR A 76 -17.34 6.92 3.52
C TYR A 76 -17.99 8.00 2.66
N VAL A 77 -18.24 7.69 1.40
CA VAL A 77 -18.84 8.62 0.44
C VAL A 77 -20.00 7.92 -0.27
N THR A 78 -21.13 8.62 -0.36
CA THR A 78 -22.26 8.17 -1.17
C THR A 78 -22.09 8.71 -2.59
N GLY A 79 -21.93 7.83 -3.58
CA GLY A 79 -21.72 8.22 -4.97
C GLY A 79 -21.07 7.15 -5.83
N ASN A 80 -20.77 7.51 -7.08
CA ASN A 80 -20.08 6.63 -8.01
C ASN A 80 -18.58 6.59 -7.70
N LEU A 81 -18.05 5.38 -7.43
CA LEU A 81 -16.61 5.16 -7.21
C LEU A 81 -15.74 5.75 -8.33
N PHE A 82 -16.18 5.65 -9.57
CA PHE A 82 -15.39 6.09 -10.72
C PHE A 82 -15.35 7.61 -10.92
N SER A 83 -16.09 8.35 -10.10
CA SER A 83 -16.04 9.82 -10.00
C SER A 83 -15.05 10.29 -8.91
N CYS A 84 -14.30 9.38 -8.29
CA CYS A 84 -13.25 9.76 -7.35
C CYS A 84 -12.15 10.59 -8.04
N PRO A 85 -11.35 11.35 -7.28
CA PRO A 85 -10.22 12.11 -7.82
C PRO A 85 -9.28 11.26 -8.67
N GLU A 86 -8.73 11.82 -9.74
CA GLU A 86 -7.90 11.08 -10.71
C GLU A 86 -6.60 10.56 -10.11
N GLY A 87 -6.04 11.28 -9.13
CA GLY A 87 -4.83 10.89 -8.39
C GLY A 87 -5.04 9.77 -7.36
N ASP A 88 -6.28 9.39 -7.05
CA ASP A 88 -6.52 8.28 -6.13
C ASP A 88 -6.17 6.95 -6.81
N ALA A 89 -5.57 6.01 -6.10
CA ALA A 89 -5.55 4.64 -6.56
C ALA A 89 -6.95 4.01 -6.42
N LEU A 90 -7.28 3.05 -7.28
CA LEU A 90 -8.53 2.30 -7.16
C LEU A 90 -8.28 0.89 -6.66
N ALA A 91 -9.20 0.31 -5.91
CA ALA A 91 -9.13 -1.10 -5.52
C ALA A 91 -10.48 -1.81 -5.66
N HIS A 92 -10.46 -3.06 -6.12
CA HIS A 92 -11.60 -3.97 -6.06
C HIS A 92 -11.15 -5.45 -5.98
N CYS A 93 -12.08 -6.35 -5.66
CA CYS A 93 -11.81 -7.78 -5.59
C CYS A 93 -12.12 -8.50 -6.91
N ILE A 94 -11.28 -9.49 -7.26
CA ILE A 94 -11.47 -10.40 -8.39
C ILE A 94 -11.08 -11.84 -8.04
N SER A 95 -11.35 -12.75 -8.99
CA SER A 95 -10.84 -14.13 -9.00
C SER A 95 -9.55 -14.26 -9.81
N GLU A 96 -8.76 -15.31 -9.55
CA GLU A 96 -7.54 -15.64 -10.33
C GLU A 96 -7.82 -15.77 -11.84
N ASP A 97 -8.99 -16.31 -12.20
CA ASP A 97 -9.43 -16.46 -13.60
C ASP A 97 -9.69 -15.12 -14.35
N CYS A 98 -9.67 -13.99 -13.64
CA CYS A 98 -9.87 -12.64 -14.15
C CYS A 98 -11.14 -12.49 -15.04
N ARG A 99 -12.21 -13.27 -14.79
CA ARG A 99 -13.42 -13.22 -15.63
C ARG A 99 -14.12 -11.86 -15.60
N MET A 100 -14.19 -11.25 -14.41
CA MET A 100 -14.78 -9.91 -14.15
C MET A 100 -16.14 -9.71 -14.85
N GLY A 101 -17.02 -10.71 -14.78
CA GLY A 101 -18.27 -10.75 -15.54
C GLY A 101 -19.51 -10.20 -14.84
N ALA A 102 -19.40 -9.75 -13.59
CA ALA A 102 -20.55 -9.24 -12.82
C ALA A 102 -20.16 -8.10 -11.88
N GLY A 103 -21.17 -7.31 -11.49
CA GLY A 103 -21.03 -6.18 -10.57
C GLY A 103 -20.06 -5.12 -11.07
N ILE A 104 -19.42 -4.40 -10.15
CA ILE A 104 -18.51 -3.31 -10.46
C ILE A 104 -17.29 -3.75 -11.29
N ALA A 105 -16.92 -5.04 -11.21
CA ALA A 105 -15.78 -5.59 -11.94
C ALA A 105 -15.95 -5.48 -13.47
N VAL A 106 -17.18 -5.51 -13.98
CA VAL A 106 -17.46 -5.28 -15.42
C VAL A 106 -17.04 -3.87 -15.83
N THR A 107 -17.39 -2.87 -15.01
CA THR A 107 -17.02 -1.48 -15.27
C THR A 107 -15.51 -1.28 -15.19
N PHE A 108 -14.82 -1.91 -14.23
CA PHE A 108 -13.35 -1.91 -14.17
C PHE A 108 -12.73 -2.48 -15.46
N LYS A 109 -13.25 -3.63 -15.93
CA LYS A 109 -12.79 -4.28 -17.17
C LYS A 109 -12.98 -3.38 -18.39
N GLN A 110 -14.13 -2.72 -18.51
CA GLN A 110 -14.43 -1.81 -19.62
C GLN A 110 -13.56 -0.55 -19.57
N LYS A 111 -13.38 0.05 -18.40
CA LYS A 111 -12.69 1.34 -18.22
C LYS A 111 -11.16 1.21 -18.29
N PHE A 112 -10.57 0.20 -17.65
CA PHE A 112 -9.11 0.08 -17.52
C PHE A 112 -8.48 -0.97 -18.45
N LYS A 113 -9.29 -1.86 -19.03
CA LYS A 113 -8.85 -2.95 -19.90
C LYS A 113 -7.73 -3.76 -19.23
N GLY A 114 -6.78 -4.32 -19.98
CA GLY A 114 -5.58 -4.95 -19.40
C GLY A 114 -5.79 -6.31 -18.75
N VAL A 115 -6.84 -7.06 -19.12
CA VAL A 115 -7.07 -8.42 -18.61
C VAL A 115 -5.88 -9.35 -18.89
N GLN A 116 -5.23 -9.17 -20.04
CA GLN A 116 -4.06 -9.95 -20.42
C GLN A 116 -2.85 -9.61 -19.52
N GLU A 117 -2.56 -8.32 -19.31
CA GLU A 117 -1.52 -7.85 -18.38
C GLU A 117 -1.73 -8.39 -16.95
N LEU A 118 -2.98 -8.44 -16.48
CA LEU A 118 -3.31 -9.01 -15.17
C LEU A 118 -2.98 -10.50 -15.09
N LYS A 119 -3.31 -11.27 -16.14
CA LYS A 119 -3.04 -12.71 -16.20
C LYS A 119 -1.55 -13.01 -16.29
N GLU A 120 -0.79 -12.18 -16.99
CA GLU A 120 0.66 -12.32 -17.15
C GLU A 120 1.42 -12.11 -15.84
N GLN A 121 0.85 -11.35 -14.90
CA GLN A 121 1.40 -11.23 -13.54
C GLN A 121 1.30 -12.53 -12.73
N LYS A 122 0.48 -13.49 -13.17
CA LYS A 122 0.31 -14.84 -12.56
C LYS A 122 0.08 -14.78 -11.04
N LYS A 123 -0.68 -13.78 -10.61
CA LYS A 123 -1.02 -13.58 -9.20
C LYS A 123 -2.03 -14.63 -8.74
N LEU A 124 -1.85 -15.10 -7.51
CA LEU A 124 -2.65 -16.13 -6.87
C LEU A 124 -3.55 -15.54 -5.77
N THR A 125 -4.49 -16.34 -5.28
CA THR A 125 -5.34 -15.98 -4.14
C THR A 125 -4.48 -15.52 -2.95
N GLY A 126 -4.87 -14.40 -2.35
CA GLY A 126 -4.13 -13.73 -1.29
C GLY A 126 -3.10 -12.71 -1.79
N GLN A 127 -2.97 -12.53 -3.10
CA GLN A 127 -2.09 -11.51 -3.68
C GLN A 127 -2.88 -10.38 -4.34
N CYS A 128 -2.17 -9.31 -4.70
CA CYS A 128 -2.70 -8.17 -5.43
C CYS A 128 -2.03 -8.07 -6.81
N ALA A 129 -2.85 -8.02 -7.86
CA ALA A 129 -2.42 -7.64 -9.19
C ALA A 129 -2.59 -6.13 -9.39
N VAL A 130 -1.72 -5.51 -10.19
CA VAL A 130 -1.66 -4.05 -10.31
C VAL A 130 -1.62 -3.66 -11.79
N LEU A 131 -2.47 -2.70 -12.17
CA LEU A 131 -2.31 -1.98 -13.43
C LEU A 131 -1.94 -0.54 -13.15
N LYS A 132 -1.01 0.00 -13.93
CA LYS A 132 -0.73 1.43 -13.95
C LYS A 132 -1.43 2.05 -15.17
N ARG A 133 -2.20 3.12 -14.95
CA ARG A 133 -2.91 3.86 -16.00
C ARG A 133 -2.70 5.35 -15.76
N GLY A 134 -1.86 5.97 -16.58
CA GLY A 134 -1.37 7.33 -16.31
C GLY A 134 -0.63 7.38 -14.97
N GLU A 135 -1.02 8.32 -14.10
CA GLU A 135 -0.41 8.52 -12.78
C GLU A 135 -1.02 7.65 -11.69
N ARG A 136 -2.16 6.98 -11.95
CA ARG A 136 -2.86 6.18 -10.94
C ARG A 136 -2.61 4.68 -11.06
N PHE A 137 -2.67 4.02 -9.91
CA PHE A 137 -2.67 2.57 -9.82
C PHE A 137 -4.10 2.02 -9.66
N VAL A 138 -4.35 0.87 -10.28
CA VAL A 138 -5.58 0.11 -10.13
C VAL A 138 -5.22 -1.26 -9.56
N TYR A 139 -5.70 -1.52 -8.35
CA TYR A 139 -5.43 -2.70 -7.55
C TYR A 139 -6.56 -3.73 -7.70
N TYR A 140 -6.15 -4.94 -8.04
CA TYR A 140 -7.01 -6.09 -8.24
C TYR A 140 -6.69 -7.13 -7.15
N LEU A 141 -7.47 -7.10 -6.08
CA LEU A 141 -7.32 -7.99 -4.92
C LEU A 141 -7.80 -9.39 -5.31
N ILE A 142 -6.89 -10.37 -5.39
CA ILE A 142 -7.24 -11.73 -5.77
C ILE A 142 -7.67 -12.48 -4.50
N THR A 143 -8.98 -12.61 -4.31
CA THR A 143 -9.54 -13.16 -3.07
C THR A 143 -10.08 -14.57 -3.22
N LYS A 144 -10.15 -15.09 -4.44
CA LYS A 144 -10.68 -16.42 -4.75
C LYS A 144 -10.09 -17.00 -6.04
N LYS A 145 -10.11 -18.33 -6.14
CA LYS A 145 -9.61 -19.04 -7.33
C LYS A 145 -10.49 -18.85 -8.58
N LYS A 146 -11.81 -19.04 -8.44
CA LYS A 146 -12.77 -18.97 -9.54
C LYS A 146 -13.87 -17.97 -9.25
N ALA A 147 -14.45 -17.37 -10.28
CA ALA A 147 -15.49 -16.35 -10.13
C ALA A 147 -16.71 -16.81 -9.31
N ASN A 148 -17.06 -18.11 -9.40
CA ASN A 148 -18.18 -18.73 -8.68
C ASN A 148 -17.85 -19.14 -7.24
N HIS A 149 -16.58 -19.14 -6.84
CA HIS A 149 -16.17 -19.43 -5.47
C HIS A 149 -16.46 -18.22 -4.55
N LYS A 150 -16.39 -18.45 -3.24
CA LYS A 150 -16.48 -17.41 -2.22
C LYS A 150 -15.10 -17.11 -1.64
N PRO A 151 -14.74 -15.84 -1.45
CA PRO A 151 -13.50 -15.50 -0.76
C PRO A 151 -13.62 -15.80 0.74
N THR A 152 -12.48 -15.92 1.41
CA THR A 152 -12.40 -16.00 2.87
C THR A 152 -11.90 -14.66 3.43
N TYR A 153 -12.10 -14.43 4.73
CA TYR A 153 -11.52 -13.25 5.38
C TYR A 153 -9.99 -13.28 5.34
N ASP A 154 -9.38 -14.45 5.40
CA ASP A 154 -7.92 -14.61 5.33
C ASP A 154 -7.39 -14.27 3.94
N SER A 155 -8.02 -14.75 2.86
CA SER A 155 -7.58 -14.42 1.51
C SER A 155 -7.74 -12.92 1.20
N LEU A 156 -8.81 -12.30 1.72
CA LEU A 156 -8.99 -10.86 1.65
C LEU A 156 -7.87 -10.13 2.40
N LYS A 157 -7.61 -10.51 3.66
CA LYS A 157 -6.56 -9.89 4.49
C LYS A 157 -5.20 -9.97 3.82
N GLN A 158 -4.79 -11.15 3.34
CA GLN A 158 -3.52 -11.33 2.63
C GLN A 158 -3.42 -10.44 1.39
N SER A 159 -4.50 -10.36 0.60
CA SER A 159 -4.50 -9.51 -0.60
C SER A 159 -4.36 -8.01 -0.27
N LEU A 160 -4.94 -7.57 0.86
CA LEU A 160 -4.82 -6.21 1.36
C LEU A 160 -3.40 -5.91 1.88
N GLU A 161 -2.75 -6.89 2.52
CA GLU A 161 -1.36 -6.78 2.97
C GLU A 161 -0.37 -6.68 1.80
N ASP A 162 -0.60 -7.45 0.72
CA ASP A 162 0.18 -7.34 -0.52
C ASP A 162 -0.04 -5.98 -1.20
N MET A 163 -1.30 -5.52 -1.27
CA MET A 163 -1.63 -4.18 -1.77
C MET A 163 -0.97 -3.07 -0.94
N ARG A 164 -1.01 -3.16 0.39
CA ARG A 164 -0.35 -2.22 1.30
C ARG A 164 1.15 -2.15 1.01
N SER A 165 1.79 -3.31 0.86
CA SER A 165 3.23 -3.39 0.56
C SER A 165 3.57 -2.68 -0.75
N HIS A 166 2.73 -2.83 -1.78
CA HIS A 166 2.88 -2.08 -3.02
C HIS A 166 2.67 -0.57 -2.82
N CYS A 167 1.65 -0.16 -2.05
CA CYS A 167 1.36 1.25 -1.80
C CYS A 167 2.51 1.97 -1.12
N VAL A 168 3.08 1.38 -0.06
CA VAL A 168 4.23 1.95 0.66
C VAL A 168 5.44 2.10 -0.27
N ARG A 169 5.75 1.07 -1.07
CA ARG A 169 6.88 1.09 -2.01
C ARG A 169 6.74 2.17 -3.09
N ASN A 170 5.52 2.41 -3.55
CA ASN A 170 5.23 3.34 -4.64
C ASN A 170 4.67 4.68 -4.17
N ARG A 171 4.73 4.97 -2.86
CA ARG A 171 4.26 6.22 -2.24
C ARG A 171 2.79 6.55 -2.57
N VAL A 172 1.94 5.52 -2.65
CA VAL A 172 0.49 5.70 -2.81
C VAL A 172 -0.11 5.99 -1.45
N THR A 173 -0.69 7.17 -1.28
CA THR A 173 -1.25 7.64 0.00
C THR A 173 -2.78 7.68 0.00
N ARG A 174 -3.44 7.53 -1.15
CA ARG A 174 -4.90 7.66 -1.29
C ARG A 174 -5.47 6.53 -2.12
N ILE A 175 -6.46 5.82 -1.57
CA ILE A 175 -7.13 4.70 -2.21
C ILE A 175 -8.64 4.91 -2.15
N SER A 176 -9.30 4.81 -3.29
CA SER A 176 -10.75 4.80 -3.42
C SER A 176 -11.22 3.38 -3.79
N MET A 177 -12.19 2.85 -3.04
CA MET A 177 -12.69 1.47 -3.24
C MET A 177 -14.19 1.38 -2.97
N PRO A 178 -14.90 0.39 -3.55
CA PRO A 178 -16.28 0.12 -3.15
C PRO A 178 -16.29 -0.64 -1.82
N ARG A 179 -17.48 -1.02 -1.33
CA ARG A 179 -17.60 -2.03 -0.25
C ARG A 179 -17.12 -3.40 -0.74
N ILE A 180 -15.81 -3.64 -0.68
CA ILE A 180 -15.14 -4.85 -1.18
C ILE A 180 -15.59 -6.12 -0.43
N GLY A 181 -15.64 -7.24 -1.15
CA GLY A 181 -16.08 -8.53 -0.62
C GLY A 181 -17.55 -8.61 -0.20
N CYS A 182 -18.29 -7.50 -0.27
CA CYS A 182 -19.70 -7.41 0.10
C CYS A 182 -20.59 -7.53 -1.15
N GLY A 183 -21.74 -8.19 -1.02
CA GLY A 183 -22.64 -8.50 -2.14
C GLY A 183 -22.47 -9.94 -2.63
N LEU A 184 -22.04 -10.14 -3.87
CA LEU A 184 -21.93 -11.48 -4.49
C LEU A 184 -20.97 -12.43 -3.74
N ASP A 185 -19.98 -11.86 -3.07
CA ASP A 185 -18.95 -12.58 -2.30
C ASP A 185 -19.38 -12.91 -0.86
N ARG A 186 -20.52 -12.36 -0.40
CA ARG A 186 -21.19 -12.67 0.89
C ARG A 186 -20.35 -12.44 2.16
N LEU A 187 -19.28 -11.64 2.10
CA LEU A 187 -18.62 -11.18 3.33
C LEU A 187 -19.43 -10.07 3.99
N HIS A 188 -19.28 -9.93 5.31
CA HIS A 188 -19.94 -8.88 6.08
C HIS A 188 -19.03 -7.66 6.18
N TRP A 189 -19.54 -6.50 5.77
CA TRP A 189 -18.78 -5.24 5.78
C TRP A 189 -18.24 -4.87 7.17
N ASN A 190 -18.98 -5.18 8.23
CA ASN A 190 -18.56 -4.94 9.62
C ASN A 190 -17.25 -5.66 9.97
N ARG A 191 -16.99 -6.85 9.39
CA ARG A 191 -15.72 -7.56 9.58
C ARG A 191 -14.65 -7.05 8.61
N VAL A 192 -15.04 -6.77 7.37
CA VAL A 192 -14.11 -6.26 6.34
C VAL A 192 -13.51 -4.91 6.73
N SER A 193 -14.33 -3.99 7.24
CA SER A 193 -13.88 -2.68 7.74
C SER A 193 -12.87 -2.80 8.87
N VAL A 194 -13.08 -3.70 9.84
CA VAL A 194 -12.11 -3.99 10.90
C VAL A 194 -10.80 -4.52 10.33
N ILE A 195 -10.85 -5.42 9.35
CA ILE A 195 -9.63 -5.93 8.69
C ILE A 195 -8.90 -4.80 7.96
N LEU A 196 -9.62 -3.92 7.25
CA LEU A 196 -9.03 -2.76 6.59
C LEU A 196 -8.32 -1.85 7.60
N GLU A 197 -8.98 -1.49 8.70
CA GLU A 197 -8.38 -0.67 9.75
C GLU A 197 -7.13 -1.34 10.34
N GLN A 198 -7.15 -2.65 10.58
CA GLN A 198 -6.01 -3.40 11.11
C GLN A 198 -4.82 -3.43 10.14
N VAL A 199 -5.07 -3.70 8.85
CA VAL A 199 -4.00 -3.80 7.84
C VAL A 199 -3.33 -2.43 7.64
N PHE A 200 -4.10 -1.34 7.64
CA PHE A 200 -3.61 0.01 7.34
C PHE A 200 -3.29 0.87 8.58
N ARG A 201 -3.45 0.34 9.79
CA ARG A 201 -3.28 1.07 11.07
C ARG A 201 -2.00 1.90 11.16
N HIS A 202 -0.90 1.35 10.67
CA HIS A 202 0.45 1.92 10.78
C HIS A 202 0.97 2.44 9.45
N THR A 203 0.11 3.06 8.63
CA THR A 203 0.48 3.61 7.32
C THR A 203 -0.18 4.94 7.05
N ASP A 204 0.46 5.77 6.24
CA ASP A 204 -0.06 7.06 5.76
C ASP A 204 -1.04 6.99 4.61
N ILE A 205 -1.73 5.86 4.53
CA ILE A 205 -2.68 5.56 3.46
C ILE A 205 -4.09 5.89 3.96
N SER A 206 -4.75 6.79 3.24
CA SER A 206 -6.16 7.15 3.43
C SER A 206 -7.03 6.35 2.47
N ILE A 207 -8.12 5.79 2.99
CA ILE A 207 -9.06 4.96 2.25
C ILE A 207 -10.42 5.68 2.19
N THR A 208 -10.99 5.75 0.99
CA THR A 208 -12.34 6.28 0.77
C THR A 208 -13.22 5.15 0.23
N VAL A 209 -14.27 4.82 0.97
CA VAL A 209 -15.21 3.76 0.62
C VAL A 209 -16.46 4.36 -0.01
N TYR A 210 -16.74 3.99 -1.25
CA TYR A 210 -17.91 4.45 -1.99
C TYR A 210 -19.06 3.45 -1.87
N SER A 211 -20.26 3.98 -1.63
CA SER A 211 -21.53 3.26 -1.75
C SER A 211 -22.51 4.04 -2.62
N LEU A 212 -23.26 3.34 -3.47
CA LEU A 212 -24.35 3.96 -4.21
C LEU A 212 -25.48 4.34 -3.23
N PRO A 213 -26.23 5.42 -3.49
CA PRO A 213 -27.43 5.73 -2.71
C PRO A 213 -28.44 4.59 -2.83
N GLU A 214 -29.13 4.27 -1.74
CA GLU A 214 -30.27 3.36 -1.79
C GLU A 214 -31.33 3.98 -2.72
N ARG A 215 -31.84 3.19 -3.67
CA ARG A 215 -33.00 3.62 -4.46
C ARG A 215 -34.17 3.66 -3.50
N ALA A 216 -34.72 4.85 -3.24
CA ALA A 216 -36.04 4.95 -2.63
C ALA A 216 -37.03 4.21 -3.55
N GLU A 217 -37.67 3.17 -3.03
CA GLU A 217 -38.70 2.43 -3.76
C GLU A 217 -39.88 3.36 -4.04
N THR A 218 -40.08 3.74 -5.29
CA THR A 218 -41.36 4.32 -5.73
C THR A 218 -42.41 3.22 -5.67
N THR A 219 -43.23 3.25 -4.62
CA THR A 219 -44.49 2.52 -4.52
C THR A 219 -45.43 2.99 -5.64
N VAL A 220 -45.38 2.35 -6.81
CA VAL A 220 -46.47 2.43 -7.79
C VAL A 220 -47.56 1.47 -7.31
N MET A 221 -48.52 2.00 -6.56
CA MET A 221 -49.79 1.32 -6.31
C MET A 221 -50.50 1.17 -7.67
N ASN A 222 -50.50 -0.04 -8.24
CA ASN A 222 -51.34 -0.34 -9.38
C ASN A 222 -52.68 -0.84 -8.85
N GLU A 223 -53.60 0.09 -8.61
CA GLU A 223 -55.00 -0.19 -8.39
C GLU A 223 -55.63 -0.51 -9.75
N ASN A 224 -55.82 -1.80 -10.03
CA ASN A 224 -56.73 -2.24 -11.08
C ASN A 224 -57.43 -3.52 -10.61
N ALA A 225 -58.42 -3.31 -9.75
CA ALA A 225 -59.49 -4.26 -9.50
C ALA A 225 -60.80 -3.65 -10.05
N ARG A 226 -61.56 -4.49 -10.76
CA ARG A 226 -62.95 -4.29 -11.26
C ARG A 226 -63.09 -3.71 -12.66
N ARG A 227 -63.11 -4.61 -13.64
CA ARG A 227 -64.23 -4.73 -14.59
C ARG A 227 -64.63 -6.19 -14.70
#